data_AF-A0A7V9SDS9-F1
#
_entry.id   AF-A0A7V9SDS9-F1
#
_cell.length_a   1.000
_cell.length_b   1.000
_cell.length_c   1.000
_cell.angle_alpha   90.00
_cell.angle_beta   90.00
_cell.angle_gamma   90.00
#
_symmetry.space_group_name_H-M   'P 1'
#
loop_
_entity.id
_entity.type
_entity.pdbx_description
1 polymer ?
#
loop_
_entity_poly.entity_id
_entity_poly.type
_entity_poly.pdbx_seq_one_letter_code
_entity_poly.pdbx_strand_id
1 'polypeptide(L)'
;MADPLTSSIRDQITALLADEISLLEFQDWLVGATWDIERHADPDVADLTYSSKLALAELSRGDISPTAFRERLRDHIGTAVPSR
;
A
#
# COMPACT_ATOMS: atom_id res chain seq x y z
N MET A 1 -19.44 3.01 -2.85
CA MET A 1 -19.13 2.31 -1.58
C MET A 1 -17.66 1.97 -1.69
N ALA A 2 -16.83 2.24 -0.68
CA ALA A 2 -15.42 1.88 -0.77
C ALA A 2 -15.32 0.35 -0.87
N ASP A 3 -14.63 -0.16 -1.89
CA ASP A 3 -14.39 -1.59 -2.01
C ASP A 3 -13.73 -2.11 -0.73
N PRO A 4 -14.17 -3.25 -0.19
CA PRO A 4 -13.63 -3.80 1.07
C PRO A 4 -12.12 -4.03 1.00
N LEU A 5 -11.62 -4.27 -0.22
CA LEU A 5 -10.21 -4.41 -0.54
C LEU A 5 -9.43 -3.09 -0.39
N THR A 6 -10.00 -1.97 -0.83
CA THR A 6 -9.40 -0.63 -0.68
C THR A 6 -9.23 -0.25 0.78
N SER A 7 -10.24 -0.54 1.59
CA SER A 7 -10.20 -0.30 3.03
C SER A 7 -9.13 -1.18 3.68
N SER A 8 -9.01 -2.44 3.24
CA SER A 8 -8.00 -3.37 3.75
C SER A 8 -6.56 -2.91 3.46
N ILE A 9 -6.27 -2.37 2.26
CA ILE A 9 -4.94 -1.82 1.95
C ILE A 9 -4.62 -0.60 2.82
N ARG A 10 -5.58 0.32 2.97
CA ARG A 10 -5.39 1.51 3.80
C ARG A 10 -5.18 1.16 5.27
N ASP A 11 -5.91 0.17 5.78
CA ASP A 11 -5.75 -0.30 7.16
C ASP A 11 -4.36 -0.90 7.39
N GLN A 12 -3.87 -1.72 6.45
CA GLN A 12 -2.54 -2.32 6.53
C GLN A 12 -1.41 -1.29 6.42
N ILE A 13 -1.56 -0.31 5.53
CA ILE A 13 -0.62 0.82 5.45
C ILE A 13 -0.64 1.62 6.76
N THR A 14 -1.81 1.86 7.34
CA THR A 14 -1.95 2.59 8.61
C THR A 14 -1.29 1.84 9.76
N ALA A 15 -1.52 0.52 9.86
CA ALA A 15 -0.89 -0.34 10.86
C ALA A 15 0.64 -0.34 10.71
N LEU A 16 1.16 -0.40 9.48
CA LEU A 16 2.60 -0.31 9.22
C LEU A 16 3.19 1.04 9.63
N LEU A 17 2.48 2.14 9.36
CA LEU A 17 2.90 3.48 9.73
C LEU A 17 2.82 3.74 11.25
N ALA A 18 1.92 3.04 11.93
CA ALA A 18 1.79 3.02 13.39
C ALA A 18 2.77 2.07 14.09
N ASP A 19 3.59 1.33 13.32
CA ASP A 19 4.51 0.29 13.83
C ASP A 19 3.77 -0.87 14.55
N GLU A 20 2.48 -1.05 14.26
CA GLU A 20 1.66 -2.16 14.78
C GLU A 20 1.94 -3.48 14.08
N ILE A 21 2.37 -3.41 12.82
CA ILE A 21 2.87 -4.55 12.04
C ILE A 21 4.27 -4.25 11.54
N SER A 22 5.08 -5.29 11.42
CA SER A 22 6.41 -5.18 10.82
C SER A 22 6.33 -5.02 9.29
N LEU A 23 7.40 -4.49 8.70
CA LEU A 23 7.55 -4.44 7.25
C LEU A 23 7.44 -5.82 6.60
N LEU A 24 7.94 -6.87 7.27
CA LEU A 24 7.87 -8.24 6.77
C LEU A 24 6.43 -8.76 6.72
N GLU A 25 5.66 -8.53 7.78
CA GLU A 25 4.23 -8.89 7.82
C GLU A 25 3.43 -8.15 6.75
N PHE A 26 3.72 -6.86 6.56
CA PHE A 26 3.10 -6.09 5.48
C PHE A 26 3.44 -6.64 4.09
N GLN A 27 4.69 -7.07 3.85
CA GLN A 27 5.09 -7.68 2.58
C GLN A 27 4.34 -8.99 2.31
N ASP A 28 4.29 -9.88 3.31
CA ASP A 28 3.63 -11.18 3.19
C ASP A 28 2.13 -11.00 2.88
N TRP A 29 1.48 -10.09 3.61
CA TRP A 29 0.10 -9.72 3.36
C TRP A 29 -0.11 -9.15 1.95
N LEU A 30 0.74 -8.22 1.51
CA LEU A 30 0.60 -7.56 0.20
C LEU A 30 0.75 -8.55 -0.96
N VAL A 31 1.64 -9.54 -0.83
CA VAL A 31 1.79 -10.62 -1.82
C VAL A 31 0.50 -11.45 -1.92
N GLY A 32 -0.11 -11.80 -0.78
CA GLY A 32 -1.39 -12.51 -0.77
C GLY A 32 -2.55 -11.69 -1.36
N ALA A 33 -2.66 -10.42 -0.95
CA ALA A 33 -3.74 -9.53 -1.38
C ALA A 33 -3.66 -9.14 -2.87
N THR A 34 -2.46 -9.17 -3.46
CA THR A 34 -2.22 -8.86 -4.87
C THR A 34 -3.17 -9.59 -5.82
N TRP A 35 -3.41 -10.87 -5.55
CA TRP A 35 -4.25 -11.72 -6.40
C TRP A 35 -5.71 -11.26 -6.41
N ASP A 36 -6.24 -10.85 -5.25
CA ASP A 36 -7.60 -10.35 -5.12
C ASP A 36 -7.77 -8.95 -5.74
N ILE A 37 -6.70 -8.15 -5.72
CA ILE A 37 -6.66 -6.78 -6.27
C ILE A 37 -6.70 -6.82 -7.79
N GLU A 38 -5.87 -7.66 -8.41
CA GLU A 38 -5.86 -7.83 -9.87
C GLU A 38 -7.20 -8.37 -10.40
N ARG A 39 -7.93 -9.13 -9.56
CA ARG A 39 -9.26 -9.65 -9.88
C ARG A 39 -10.39 -8.61 -9.81
N HIS A 40 -10.29 -7.63 -8.90
CA HIS A 40 -11.34 -6.61 -8.72
C HIS A 40 -11.28 -5.49 -9.77
N ALA A 41 -10.12 -5.29 -10.42
CA ALA A 41 -9.93 -4.32 -11.52
C ALA A 41 -10.38 -2.88 -11.20
N ASP A 42 -10.37 -2.50 -9.92
CA ASP A 42 -10.55 -1.10 -9.53
C ASP A 42 -9.24 -0.34 -9.82
N PRO A 43 -9.27 0.71 -10.67
CA PRO A 43 -8.08 1.42 -11.08
C PRO A 43 -7.39 2.18 -9.95
N ASP A 44 -8.14 2.70 -8.97
CA ASP A 44 -7.56 3.41 -7.82
C ASP A 44 -6.86 2.43 -6.88
N VAL A 45 -7.43 1.23 -6.71
CA VAL A 45 -6.83 0.14 -5.91
C VAL A 45 -5.59 -0.42 -6.59
N ALA A 46 -5.66 -0.60 -7.91
CA ALA A 46 -4.54 -1.08 -8.70
C ALA A 46 -3.35 -0.10 -8.64
N ASP A 47 -3.60 1.21 -8.76
CA ASP A 47 -2.55 2.23 -8.68
C ASP A 47 -1.89 2.29 -7.30
N LEU A 48 -2.70 2.27 -6.23
CA LEU A 48 -2.20 2.23 -4.85
C LEU A 48 -1.34 0.99 -4.59
N THR A 49 -1.79 -0.17 -5.07
CA THR A 49 -1.09 -1.45 -4.91
C THR A 49 0.21 -1.48 -5.69
N TYR A 50 0.17 -1.02 -6.94
CA TYR A 50 1.34 -0.96 -7.80
C TYR A 50 2.39 -0.01 -7.22
N SER A 51 1.98 1.18 -6.79
CA SER A 51 2.85 2.17 -6.15
C SER A 51 3.48 1.63 -4.87
N SER A 52 2.70 0.93 -4.04
CA SER A 52 3.20 0.31 -2.80
C SER A 52 4.24 -0.77 -3.10
N LYS A 53 4.00 -1.63 -4.09
CA LYS A 53 4.97 -2.65 -4.54
C LYS A 53 6.24 -2.04 -5.12
N LEU A 54 6.12 -0.97 -5.90
CA LEU A 54 7.27 -0.29 -6.48
C LEU A 54 8.17 0.29 -5.37
N ALA A 55 7.57 1.02 -4.43
CA ALA A 55 8.30 1.58 -3.29
C ALA A 55 8.94 0.48 -2.43
N LEU A 56 8.27 -0.66 -2.26
CA LEU A 56 8.84 -1.81 -1.55
C LEU A 56 10.04 -2.43 -2.28
N ALA A 57 9.97 -2.54 -3.60
CA ALA A 57 11.05 -3.07 -4.41
C ALA A 57 12.27 -2.14 -4.38
N GLU A 58 12.05 -0.82 -4.42
CA GLU A 58 13.10 0.20 -4.26
C GLU A 58 13.72 0.15 -2.87
N LEU A 59 12.92 -0.01 -1.81
CA LEU A 59 13.43 -0.17 -0.45
C LEU A 59 14.30 -1.43 -0.33
N SER A 60 13.84 -2.56 -0.88
CA SER A 60 14.56 -3.83 -0.85
C SER A 60 15.89 -3.77 -1.61
N ARG A 61 15.97 -2.96 -2.68
CA ARG A 61 17.22 -2.71 -3.40
C ARG A 61 18.13 -1.70 -2.70
N GLY A 62 17.63 -0.98 -1.70
CA GLY A 62 18.34 0.12 -1.03
C GLY A 62 18.32 1.43 -1.83
N ASP A 63 17.47 1.54 -2.85
CA ASP A 63 17.31 2.76 -3.66
C ASP A 63 16.67 3.90 -2.84
N ILE A 64 15.79 3.55 -1.90
CA ILE A 64 15.14 4.48 -0.98
C ILE A 64 15.36 4.06 0.48
N SER A 65 15.36 5.03 1.38
CA SER A 65 15.42 4.76 2.82
C SER A 65 14.06 4.28 3.37
N PRO A 66 14.03 3.58 4.51
CA PRO A 66 12.78 3.21 5.19
C PRO A 66 11.89 4.43 5.50
N THR A 67 12.48 5.59 5.77
CA THR A 67 11.75 6.84 6.01
C THR A 67 11.07 7.33 4.72
N ALA A 68 11.79 7.37 3.59
CA ALA A 68 11.24 7.76 2.30
C ALA A 68 10.12 6.80 1.83
N PHE A 69 10.27 5.50 2.12
CA PHE A 69 9.21 4.52 1.89
C PHE A 69 7.94 4.86 2.70
N ARG A 70 8.08 5.11 4.00
CA ARG A 70 6.94 5.49 4.87
C ARG A 70 6.29 6.81 4.44
N GLU A 71 7.07 7.79 4.00
CA GLU A 71 6.54 9.06 3.48
C GLU A 71 5.68 8.86 2.23
N ARG A 72 6.15 8.06 1.26
CA ARG A 72 5.37 7.73 0.06
C ARG A 72 4.06 7.03 0.37
N LEU A 73 4.09 6.04 1.26
CA LEU A 73 2.86 5.37 1.69
C LEU A 73 1.87 6.34 2.33
N ARG A 74 2.37 7.31 3.09
CA ARG A 74 1.58 8.33 3.77
C ARG A 74 0.94 9.31 2.79
N ASP A 75 1.67 9.71 1.75
CA ASP A 75 1.14 10.52 0.65
C ASP A 75 0.00 9.78 -0.04
N HIS A 76 0.17 8.51 -0.39
CA HIS A 76 -0.84 7.72 -1.09
C HIS A 76 -2.16 7.52 -0.32
N ILE A 77 -2.11 7.41 1.02
CA ILE A 77 -3.34 7.35 1.84
C ILE A 77 -3.94 8.74 2.11
N GLY A 78 -3.11 9.79 2.12
CA GLY A 78 -3.52 11.18 2.32
C GLY A 78 -4.07 11.86 1.05
N THR A 79 -3.70 11.35 -0.14
CA THR A 79 -4.20 11.81 -1.44
C THR A 79 -5.46 11.09 -1.89
N ALA A 80 -6.16 10.37 -1.01
CA ALA A 80 -7.54 9.95 -1.23
C ALA A 80 -8.49 11.17 -1.25
N VAL A 81 -8.24 12.08 -2.20
CA VAL A 81 -9.13 13.18 -2.55
C VAL A 81 -10.32 12.56 -3.28
N PRO A 82 -11.56 12.69 -2.77
CA PRO A 82 -12.73 12.33 -3.53
C PRO A 82 -12.80 13.29 -4.73
N SER A 83 -12.50 12.78 -5.93
CA SER A 83 -12.82 13.49 -7.15
C SER A 83 -14.35 13.53 -7.28
N ARG A 84 -14.83 14.76 -7.17
CA ARG A 84 -16.21 15.23 -7.20
C ARG A 84 -16.89 15.02 -8.55
#